data_AF-A0A1C4D2K4-F1
#
_entry.id   AF-A0A1C4D2K4-F1
#
_cell.length_a   1.000
_cell.length_b   1.000
_cell.length_c   1.000
_cell.angle_alpha   90.00
_cell.angle_beta   90.00
_cell.angle_gamma   90.00
#
_symmetry.space_group_name_H-M   'P 1'
#
loop_
_entity.id
_entity.type
_entity.pdbx_description
1 polymer ?
#
loop_
_entity_poly.entity_id
_entity_poly.type
_entity_poly.pdbx_seq_one_letter_code
_entity_poly.pdbx_strand_id
1 'polypeptide(L)'
;MIKNSRFAHWIMLFAVAATVALSLPARANSWPLPPAGSRVVGENRFHVVQNDGGSLEAIAKQYNVGFLALLQANPGVDPYVPRAGSVLTIPLQTLLPDAPRKGIVINLAELRLYYYPAGKNEVIVYPIGIGQLGGDTLTPTMVTTVSDKRANPTWTPTANIRARYKAQGIDLPAVVPAGPDNPMGHHAIRLAAFGGVYLLHGTNADFGIGMRVSSGCIRLRDGDISALYAAVSPGTPVNIINTPIKVSVEPDGRRLVEVHQPLSKSIDDDPKTLPIVLNAAMQAFQDDARSDAQVMIHAMEIRSGMPVDVSRHADPSVQML
;
A
#
# COMPACT_ATOMS: atom_id res chain seq x y z
N MET A 1 30.99 49.75 61.77
CA MET A 1 31.32 50.72 60.71
C MET A 1 31.26 49.98 59.37
N ILE A 2 30.37 50.42 58.45
CA ILE A 2 30.53 50.36 56.96
C ILE A 2 30.63 48.95 56.35
N LYS A 3 29.91 48.52 55.31
CA LYS A 3 28.73 48.92 54.51
C LYS A 3 28.52 47.77 53.51
N ASN A 4 27.31 47.68 52.95
CA ASN A 4 26.98 47.14 51.62
C ASN A 4 27.01 45.60 51.44
N SER A 5 26.18 44.96 50.63
CA SER A 5 24.98 45.31 49.85
C SER A 5 24.70 44.07 48.98
N ARG A 6 23.47 43.52 49.06
CA ARG A 6 22.69 42.92 47.96
C ARG A 6 23.35 41.83 47.09
N PHE A 7 22.72 40.66 46.96
CA PHE A 7 21.94 40.28 45.77
C PHE A 7 21.36 38.87 45.92
N ALA A 8 20.09 38.74 45.56
CA ALA A 8 19.30 37.52 45.56
C ALA A 8 19.67 36.59 44.41
N HIS A 9 19.58 35.27 44.61
CA HIS A 9 19.27 34.30 43.55
C HIS A 9 18.51 33.10 44.14
N TRP A 10 17.19 33.10 44.01
CA TRP A 10 16.36 31.91 44.15
C TRP A 10 16.56 31.05 42.90
N ILE A 11 17.18 29.88 43.05
CA ILE A 11 17.26 28.88 41.98
C ILE A 11 15.96 28.08 42.00
N MET A 12 15.01 28.43 41.13
CA MET A 12 13.93 27.52 40.74
C MET A 12 14.49 26.51 39.73
N LEU A 13 14.65 25.26 40.15
CA LEU A 13 14.83 24.14 39.23
C LEU A 13 13.52 23.86 38.51
N PHE A 14 13.39 24.32 37.27
CA PHE A 14 12.43 23.76 36.31
C PHE A 14 13.06 22.51 35.69
N ALA A 15 12.62 21.33 36.14
CA ALA A 15 12.89 20.09 35.45
C ALA A 15 12.01 20.04 34.19
N VAL A 16 12.57 20.45 33.05
CA VAL A 16 11.97 20.19 31.73
C VAL A 16 12.16 18.71 31.45
N ALA A 17 11.10 17.93 31.66
CA ALA A 17 11.03 16.56 31.15
C ALA A 17 10.91 16.63 29.62
N ALA A 18 12.06 16.56 28.93
CA ALA A 18 12.10 16.39 27.49
C ALA A 18 11.56 14.99 27.17
N THR A 19 10.31 14.92 26.73
CA THR A 19 9.77 13.74 26.04
C THR A 19 10.53 13.58 24.73
N VAL A 20 11.55 12.71 24.75
CA VAL A 20 12.15 12.18 23.53
C VAL A 20 11.06 11.36 22.83
N ALA A 21 10.46 11.92 21.79
CA ALA A 21 9.67 11.16 20.84
C ALA A 21 10.63 10.20 20.12
N LEU A 22 10.74 8.97 20.62
CA LEU A 22 11.41 7.89 19.91
C LEU A 22 10.62 7.64 18.63
N SER A 23 11.12 8.16 17.52
CA SER A 23 10.64 7.82 16.17
C SER A 23 10.93 6.34 15.93
N LEU A 24 9.98 5.47 16.29
CA LEU A 24 10.04 4.06 15.94
C LEU A 24 10.11 3.97 14.40
N PRO A 25 11.03 3.18 13.84
CA PRO A 25 11.06 2.97 12.40
C PRO A 25 9.69 2.43 11.96
N ALA A 26 9.13 3.00 10.90
CA ALA A 26 7.89 2.51 10.29
C ALA A 26 8.03 1.01 10.06
N ARG A 27 7.26 0.22 10.81
CA ARG A 27 7.29 -1.24 10.70
C ARG A 27 6.43 -1.64 9.50
N ALA A 28 6.91 -2.64 8.76
CA ALA A 28 6.08 -3.30 7.76
C ALA A 28 4.81 -3.86 8.43
N ASN A 29 3.68 -3.77 7.74
CA ASN A 29 2.41 -4.28 8.25
C ASN A 29 2.43 -5.81 8.19
N SER A 30 2.77 -6.44 9.32
CA SER A 30 2.93 -7.89 9.44
C SER A 30 1.86 -8.47 10.34
N TRP A 31 1.21 -9.53 9.86
CA TRP A 31 0.11 -10.20 10.55
C TRP A 31 0.32 -11.71 10.55
N PRO A 32 -0.07 -12.44 11.61
CA PRO A 32 -0.21 -13.89 11.52
C PRO A 32 -1.12 -14.26 10.35
N LEU A 33 -0.83 -15.38 9.68
CA LEU A 33 -1.76 -15.91 8.71
C LEU A 33 -3.05 -16.30 9.43
N PRO A 34 -4.22 -15.99 8.84
CA PRO A 34 -5.49 -16.31 9.46
C PRO A 34 -5.72 -17.83 9.42
N PRO A 35 -6.60 -18.38 10.27
CA PRO A 35 -6.96 -19.79 10.28
C PRO A 35 -7.37 -20.32 8.90
N ALA A 36 -7.31 -21.63 8.72
CA ALA A 36 -7.78 -22.26 7.49
C ALA A 36 -9.22 -21.83 7.16
N GLY A 37 -9.47 -21.47 5.91
CA GLY A 37 -10.77 -20.94 5.44
C GLY A 37 -10.98 -19.44 5.65
N SER A 38 -10.22 -18.79 6.54
CA SER A 38 -10.28 -17.33 6.71
C SER A 38 -9.31 -16.61 5.78
N ARG A 39 -9.68 -15.42 5.30
CA ARG A 39 -8.82 -14.55 4.48
C ARG A 39 -8.60 -13.17 5.08
N VAL A 40 -9.33 -12.79 6.12
CA VAL A 40 -9.17 -11.47 6.74
C VAL A 40 -7.92 -11.40 7.61
N VAL A 41 -7.13 -10.34 7.47
CA VAL A 41 -5.99 -10.02 8.33
C VAL A 41 -5.99 -8.53 8.68
N GLY A 42 -5.33 -8.20 9.79
CA GLY A 42 -5.18 -6.83 10.26
C GLY A 42 -6.49 -6.24 10.80
N GLU A 43 -6.37 -5.00 11.28
CA GLU A 43 -7.48 -4.24 11.86
C GLU A 43 -7.33 -2.78 11.48
N ASN A 44 -8.42 -2.14 11.05
CA ASN A 44 -8.43 -0.72 10.74
C ASN A 44 -8.12 0.09 12.01
N ARG A 45 -7.46 1.23 11.82
CA ARG A 45 -7.16 2.17 12.91
C ARG A 45 -7.74 3.53 12.60
N PHE A 46 -7.82 4.37 13.62
CA PHE A 46 -8.25 5.75 13.48
C PHE A 46 -7.09 6.68 13.82
N HIS A 47 -6.95 7.75 13.04
CA HIS A 47 -5.94 8.78 13.21
C HIS A 47 -6.60 10.14 13.33
N VAL A 48 -6.35 10.86 14.42
CA VAL A 48 -6.80 12.25 14.57
C VAL A 48 -5.75 13.17 13.94
N VAL A 49 -6.15 13.91 12.90
CA VAL A 49 -5.27 14.85 12.21
C VAL A 49 -4.86 15.97 13.16
N GLN A 50 -3.56 16.15 13.37
CA GLN A 50 -3.02 17.22 14.21
C GLN A 50 -2.95 18.55 13.44
N ASN A 51 -2.85 19.67 14.16
CA ASN A 51 -2.73 21.01 13.54
C ASN A 51 -1.50 21.15 12.62
N ASP A 52 -0.45 20.38 12.91
CA ASP A 52 0.79 20.26 12.15
C ASP A 52 0.97 18.86 11.55
N GLY A 53 -0.11 18.06 11.49
CA GLY A 53 -0.10 16.61 11.23
C GLY A 53 0.41 16.17 9.85
N GLY A 54 0.84 17.12 9.02
CA GLY A 54 1.41 16.88 7.71
C GLY A 54 0.37 16.56 6.63
N SER A 55 0.87 16.25 5.44
CA SER A 55 0.04 15.84 4.30
C SER A 55 -0.49 14.42 4.47
N LEU A 56 -1.45 14.04 3.63
CA LEU A 56 -1.97 12.67 3.61
C LEU A 56 -0.87 11.64 3.27
N GLU A 57 0.15 12.01 2.47
CA GLU A 57 1.32 11.15 2.22
C GLU A 57 2.17 10.95 3.49
N ALA A 58 2.36 11.99 4.31
CA ALA A 58 3.09 11.85 5.57
C ALA A 58 2.39 10.86 6.51
N ILE A 59 1.05 10.95 6.61
CA ILE A 59 0.22 10.02 7.37
C ILE A 59 0.29 8.62 6.74
N ALA A 60 0.21 8.49 5.42
CA ALA A 60 0.33 7.20 4.73
C ALA A 60 1.69 6.53 5.01
N LYS A 61 2.78 7.30 5.03
CA LYS A 61 4.13 6.83 5.40
C LYS A 61 4.20 6.41 6.87
N GLN A 62 3.57 7.15 7.78
CA GLN A 62 3.53 6.82 9.21
C GLN A 62 2.91 5.45 9.48
N TYR A 63 1.82 5.10 8.80
CA TYR A 63 1.12 3.81 8.95
C TYR A 63 1.54 2.75 7.92
N ASN A 64 2.51 3.07 7.08
CA ASN A 64 2.95 2.27 5.94
C ASN A 64 1.79 1.75 5.08
N VAL A 65 0.88 2.64 4.70
CA VAL A 65 -0.21 2.38 3.75
C VAL A 65 0.04 3.13 2.44
N GLY A 66 -0.67 2.76 1.37
CA GLY A 66 -0.59 3.43 0.08
C GLY A 66 -1.42 4.71 0.08
N PHE A 67 -0.94 5.76 -0.60
CA PHE A 67 -1.65 7.03 -0.70
C PHE A 67 -3.09 6.89 -1.21
N LEU A 68 -3.29 6.22 -2.35
CA LEU A 68 -4.64 6.03 -2.91
C LEU A 68 -5.52 5.14 -2.04
N ALA A 69 -4.96 4.19 -1.28
CA ALA A 69 -5.73 3.39 -0.34
C ALA A 69 -6.28 4.26 0.80
N LEU A 70 -5.44 5.17 1.33
CA LEU A 70 -5.86 6.11 2.37
C LEU A 70 -6.90 7.12 1.84
N LEU A 71 -6.77 7.58 0.60
CA LEU A 71 -7.76 8.43 -0.06
C LEU A 71 -9.09 7.71 -0.30
N GLN A 72 -9.05 6.43 -0.71
CA GLN A 72 -10.25 5.61 -0.90
C GLN A 72 -11.02 5.38 0.40
N ALA A 73 -10.31 5.15 1.51
CA ALA A 73 -10.90 4.95 2.82
C ALA A 73 -11.48 6.23 3.45
N ASN A 74 -11.10 7.41 2.95
CA ASN A 74 -11.50 8.71 3.51
C ASN A 74 -12.03 9.66 2.42
N PRO A 75 -13.24 9.43 1.86
CA PRO A 75 -13.81 10.29 0.83
C PRO A 75 -13.90 11.75 1.27
N GLY A 76 -13.45 12.66 0.41
CA GLY A 76 -13.52 14.11 0.64
C GLY A 76 -12.40 14.70 1.50
N VAL A 77 -11.43 13.89 1.94
CA VAL A 77 -10.23 14.42 2.61
C VAL A 77 -9.39 15.24 1.64
N ASP A 78 -8.87 16.40 2.10
CA ASP A 78 -7.85 17.15 1.37
C ASP A 78 -6.51 16.40 1.46
N PRO A 79 -5.89 16.01 0.33
CA PRO A 79 -4.65 15.23 0.35
C PRO A 79 -3.42 16.04 0.76
N TYR A 80 -3.45 17.37 0.61
CA TYR A 80 -2.32 18.25 0.90
C TYR A 80 -2.39 18.76 2.33
N VAL A 81 -3.58 19.19 2.77
CA VAL A 81 -3.80 19.76 4.10
C VAL A 81 -5.06 19.16 4.73
N PRO A 82 -5.02 17.90 5.20
CA PRO A 82 -6.14 17.29 5.90
C PRO A 82 -6.60 18.19 7.07
N ARG A 83 -7.92 18.28 7.26
CA ARG A 83 -8.49 19.18 8.27
C ARG A 83 -8.08 18.75 9.68
N ALA A 84 -7.40 19.60 10.42
CA ALA A 84 -7.04 19.33 11.80
C ALA A 84 -8.28 19.03 12.66
N GLY A 85 -8.14 18.08 13.59
CA GLY A 85 -9.22 17.54 14.42
C GLY A 85 -10.15 16.55 13.73
N SER A 86 -10.07 16.37 12.40
CA SER A 86 -10.79 15.30 11.71
C SER A 86 -10.18 13.93 12.00
N VAL A 87 -10.99 12.88 11.84
CA VAL A 87 -10.57 11.50 12.05
C VAL A 87 -10.46 10.81 10.70
N LEU A 88 -9.28 10.26 10.41
CA LEU A 88 -9.04 9.42 9.25
C LEU A 88 -9.09 7.94 9.65
N THR A 89 -9.74 7.14 8.81
CA THR A 89 -9.64 5.68 8.87
C THR A 89 -8.38 5.23 8.16
N ILE A 90 -7.53 4.47 8.85
CA ILE A 90 -6.32 3.86 8.32
C ILE A 90 -6.65 2.41 7.89
N PRO A 91 -6.66 2.11 6.58
CA PRO A 91 -7.16 0.84 6.05
C PRO A 91 -6.11 -0.28 6.14
N LEU A 92 -5.87 -0.77 7.35
CA LEU A 92 -4.91 -1.85 7.66
C LEU A 92 -5.55 -3.24 7.61
N GLN A 93 -6.88 -3.33 7.71
CA GLN A 93 -7.60 -4.59 7.53
C GLN A 93 -7.77 -4.91 6.04
N THR A 94 -7.51 -6.14 5.64
CA THR A 94 -7.68 -6.58 4.26
C THR A 94 -7.99 -8.07 4.15
N LEU A 95 -8.69 -8.47 3.10
CA LEU A 95 -8.78 -9.83 2.62
C LEU A 95 -7.52 -10.17 1.83
N LEU A 96 -6.84 -11.25 2.20
CA LEU A 96 -5.72 -11.78 1.42
C LEU A 96 -6.19 -12.15 0.00
N PRO A 97 -5.39 -11.91 -1.06
CA PRO A 97 -5.75 -12.30 -2.42
C PRO A 97 -6.06 -13.79 -2.57
N ASP A 98 -6.92 -14.12 -3.53
CA ASP A 98 -7.22 -15.52 -3.87
C ASP A 98 -6.10 -16.09 -4.76
N ALA A 99 -4.95 -16.31 -4.15
CA ALA A 99 -3.75 -16.82 -4.78
C ALA A 99 -2.97 -17.66 -3.76
N PRO A 100 -2.08 -18.57 -4.23
CA PRO A 100 -1.23 -19.32 -3.33
C PRO A 100 -0.45 -18.40 -2.37
N ARG A 101 -0.58 -18.62 -1.06
CA ARG A 101 0.11 -17.87 0.01
C ARG A 101 1.59 -18.28 0.10
N LYS A 102 2.35 -18.03 -0.97
CA LYS A 102 3.74 -18.47 -1.11
C LYS A 102 4.59 -17.41 -1.81
N GLY A 103 5.73 -17.05 -1.22
CA GLY A 103 6.62 -16.06 -1.80
C GLY A 103 5.95 -14.69 -1.88
N ILE A 104 5.95 -14.08 -3.06
CA ILE A 104 5.41 -12.75 -3.30
C ILE A 104 4.12 -12.85 -4.12
N VAL A 105 3.05 -12.20 -3.65
CA VAL A 105 1.85 -11.91 -4.43
C VAL A 105 1.70 -10.40 -4.53
N ILE A 106 1.59 -9.85 -5.74
CA ILE A 106 1.34 -8.43 -5.97
C ILE A 106 -0.04 -8.29 -6.58
N ASN A 107 -0.90 -7.47 -5.98
CA ASN A 107 -2.17 -7.12 -6.58
C ASN A 107 -2.13 -5.66 -7.03
N LEU A 108 -2.09 -5.47 -8.34
CA LEU A 108 -1.92 -4.15 -8.95
C LEU A 108 -3.12 -3.24 -8.68
N ALA A 109 -4.34 -3.77 -8.61
CA ALA A 109 -5.57 -2.99 -8.42
C ALA A 109 -5.63 -2.27 -7.06
N GLU A 110 -5.00 -2.85 -6.04
CA GLU A 110 -4.98 -2.29 -4.68
C GLU A 110 -3.60 -1.76 -4.28
N LEU A 111 -2.63 -1.79 -5.19
CA LEU A 111 -1.27 -1.28 -4.98
C LEU A 111 -0.61 -1.87 -3.73
N ARG A 112 -0.75 -3.18 -3.54
CA ARG A 112 -0.15 -3.93 -2.42
C ARG A 112 0.68 -5.11 -2.91
N LEU A 113 1.77 -5.34 -2.18
CA LEU A 113 2.58 -6.54 -2.23
C LEU A 113 2.39 -7.32 -0.92
N TYR A 114 2.06 -8.59 -1.05
CA TYR A 114 1.93 -9.56 0.03
C TYR A 114 3.13 -10.50 -0.03
N TYR A 115 3.93 -10.52 1.03
CA TYR A 115 5.04 -11.45 1.17
C TYR A 115 4.72 -12.51 2.23
N TYR A 116 4.87 -13.77 1.84
CA TYR A 116 4.67 -14.96 2.67
C TYR A 116 6.04 -15.61 2.90
N PRO A 117 6.72 -15.33 4.02
CA PRO A 117 8.04 -15.88 4.29
C PRO A 117 8.00 -17.40 4.41
N ALA A 118 9.01 -18.08 3.84
CA ALA A 118 9.10 -19.53 3.94
C ALA A 118 9.26 -19.97 5.41
N GLY A 119 8.50 -20.99 5.81
CA GLY A 119 8.56 -21.57 7.16
C GLY A 119 7.94 -20.71 8.26
N LYS A 120 7.26 -19.60 7.92
CA LYS A 120 6.55 -18.75 8.88
C LYS A 120 5.05 -18.71 8.60
N ASN A 121 4.25 -18.63 9.66
CA ASN A 121 2.81 -18.47 9.58
C ASN A 121 2.42 -16.99 9.66
N GLU A 122 2.99 -16.16 8.77
CA GLU A 122 2.75 -14.72 8.73
C GLU A 122 2.65 -14.22 7.29
N VAL A 123 2.03 -13.06 7.12
CA VAL A 123 2.01 -12.28 5.89
C VAL A 123 2.48 -10.88 6.20
N ILE A 124 3.29 -10.32 5.31
CA ILE A 124 3.76 -8.94 5.39
C ILE A 124 3.21 -8.20 4.18
N VAL A 125 2.52 -7.10 4.42
CA VAL A 125 1.86 -6.29 3.40
C VAL A 125 2.61 -4.98 3.25
N TYR A 126 3.07 -4.72 2.03
CA TYR A 126 3.76 -3.50 1.65
C TYR A 126 2.91 -2.72 0.65
N PRO A 127 2.72 -1.40 0.83
CA PRO A 127 2.19 -0.57 -0.22
C PRO A 127 3.24 -0.39 -1.32
N ILE A 128 2.79 -0.35 -2.58
CA ILE A 128 3.68 -0.25 -3.72
C ILE A 128 3.28 0.88 -4.67
N GLY A 129 4.25 1.45 -5.38
CA GLY A 129 4.01 2.25 -6.58
C GLY A 129 4.19 1.39 -7.83
N ILE A 130 3.39 1.63 -8.87
CA ILE A 130 3.45 0.87 -10.13
C ILE A 130 3.59 1.78 -11.34
N GLY A 131 3.63 1.18 -12.52
CA GLY A 131 3.68 1.83 -13.82
C GLY A 131 2.58 2.87 -14.03
N GLN A 132 2.97 4.05 -14.51
CA GLN A 132 2.05 5.10 -14.95
C GLN A 132 1.22 4.63 -16.17
N LEU A 133 0.19 5.41 -16.51
CA LEU A 133 -0.57 5.20 -17.74
C LEU A 133 0.28 5.50 -18.99
N GLY A 134 -0.03 4.78 -20.07
CA GLY A 134 0.48 5.04 -21.42
C GLY A 134 1.62 4.14 -21.88
N GLY A 135 1.50 3.64 -23.11
CA GLY A 135 2.57 2.97 -23.84
C GLY A 135 3.19 1.77 -23.12
N ASP A 136 4.53 1.79 -23.03
CA ASP A 136 5.39 0.74 -22.49
C ASP A 136 5.67 0.87 -20.98
N THR A 137 4.93 1.74 -20.29
CA THR A 137 5.18 2.05 -18.87
C THR A 137 4.31 1.27 -17.90
N LEU A 138 3.39 0.43 -18.38
CA LEU A 138 2.50 -0.36 -17.55
C LEU A 138 3.25 -1.48 -16.84
N THR A 139 2.87 -1.76 -15.59
CA THR A 139 3.29 -2.99 -14.90
C THR A 139 2.38 -4.14 -15.34
N PRO A 140 2.91 -5.22 -15.95
CA PRO A 140 2.09 -6.33 -16.41
C PRO A 140 1.76 -7.31 -15.28
N THR A 141 0.69 -8.10 -15.47
CA THR A 141 0.46 -9.33 -14.71
C THR A 141 1.41 -10.42 -15.18
N MET A 142 1.86 -11.30 -14.28
CA MET A 142 2.79 -12.38 -14.60
C MET A 142 2.94 -13.37 -13.44
N VAL A 143 3.29 -14.61 -13.78
CA VAL A 143 3.86 -15.59 -12.84
C VAL A 143 5.36 -15.68 -13.14
N THR A 144 6.20 -15.43 -12.14
CA THR A 144 7.66 -15.36 -12.31
C THR A 144 8.39 -15.71 -11.00
N THR A 145 9.70 -15.49 -10.97
CA THR A 145 10.54 -15.67 -9.80
C THR A 145 11.48 -14.48 -9.65
N VAL A 146 12.04 -14.30 -8.45
CA VAL A 146 13.22 -13.46 -8.27
C VAL A 146 14.40 -14.10 -9.01
N SER A 147 15.04 -13.38 -9.92
CA SER A 147 16.21 -13.85 -10.67
C SER A 147 17.52 -13.41 -10.04
N ASP A 148 17.57 -12.17 -9.56
CA ASP A 148 18.76 -11.56 -8.98
C ASP A 148 18.37 -10.47 -7.98
N LYS A 149 19.28 -10.08 -7.09
CA LYS A 149 19.10 -8.94 -6.20
C LYS A 149 20.40 -8.16 -6.02
N ARG A 150 20.35 -6.83 -6.11
CA ARG A 150 21.51 -5.95 -5.96
C ARG A 150 21.27 -4.88 -4.90
N ALA A 151 22.20 -4.78 -3.95
CA ALA A 151 22.33 -3.61 -3.09
C ALA A 151 23.06 -2.50 -3.85
N ASN A 152 22.71 -1.25 -3.56
CA ASN A 152 23.25 -0.04 -4.21
C ASN A 152 23.27 -0.16 -5.75
N PRO A 153 22.12 -0.36 -6.40
CA PRO A 153 22.06 -0.56 -7.83
C PRO A 153 22.49 0.71 -8.58
N THR A 154 23.17 0.54 -9.72
CA THR A 154 23.22 1.58 -10.75
C THR A 154 21.92 1.55 -11.55
N TRP A 155 21.48 2.69 -12.07
CA TRP A 155 20.33 2.75 -12.98
C TRP A 155 20.78 3.10 -14.40
N THR A 156 20.41 2.25 -15.35
CA THR A 156 20.62 2.48 -16.78
C THR A 156 19.24 2.74 -17.40
N PRO A 157 18.88 3.99 -17.74
CA PRO A 157 17.60 4.28 -18.37
C PRO A 157 17.43 3.49 -19.67
N THR A 158 16.22 3.04 -19.99
CA THR A 158 15.96 2.39 -21.29
C THR A 158 15.98 3.43 -22.42
N ALA A 159 16.07 2.97 -23.67
CA ALA A 159 16.01 3.86 -24.82
C ALA A 159 14.72 4.71 -24.84
N ASN A 160 13.59 4.08 -24.52
CA ASN A 160 12.29 4.75 -24.48
C ASN A 160 12.21 5.78 -23.35
N ILE A 161 12.75 5.46 -22.15
CA ILE A 161 12.85 6.45 -21.06
C ILE A 161 13.71 7.64 -21.49
N ARG A 162 14.89 7.41 -22.08
CA ARG A 162 15.75 8.50 -22.58
C ARG A 162 15.03 9.36 -23.62
N ALA A 163 14.34 8.75 -24.58
CA ALA A 163 13.58 9.48 -25.60
C ALA A 163 12.48 10.35 -24.98
N ARG A 164 11.75 9.83 -23.99
CA ARG A 164 10.68 10.56 -23.29
C ARG A 164 11.21 11.77 -22.53
N TYR A 165 12.29 11.59 -21.75
CA TYR A 165 12.90 12.70 -21.02
C TYR A 165 13.53 13.74 -21.96
N LYS A 166 14.16 13.29 -23.07
CA LYS A 166 14.70 14.18 -24.09
C LYS A 166 13.62 15.04 -24.76
N ALA A 167 12.43 14.48 -25.01
CA ALA A 167 11.29 15.24 -25.52
C ALA A 167 10.79 16.34 -24.55
N GLN A 168 11.16 16.24 -23.26
CA GLN A 168 10.89 17.25 -22.23
C GLN A 168 12.08 18.20 -22.00
N GLY A 169 13.13 18.12 -22.84
CA GLY A 169 14.35 18.92 -22.71
C GLY A 169 15.31 18.43 -21.62
N ILE A 170 15.16 17.19 -21.15
CA ILE A 170 16.02 16.60 -20.11
C ILE A 170 16.90 15.51 -20.74
N ASP A 171 18.22 15.74 -20.77
CA ASP A 171 19.19 14.73 -21.18
C ASP A 171 19.59 13.85 -19.98
N LEU A 172 19.16 12.59 -19.99
CA LEU A 172 19.53 11.61 -18.97
C LEU A 172 20.94 11.05 -19.23
N PRO A 173 21.76 10.85 -18.18
CA PRO A 173 23.04 10.17 -18.32
C PRO A 173 22.85 8.71 -18.76
N ALA A 174 23.88 8.16 -19.41
CA ALA A 174 23.84 6.76 -19.85
C ALA A 174 23.68 5.78 -18.66
N VAL A 175 24.31 6.11 -17.54
CA VAL A 175 24.22 5.39 -16.27
C VAL A 175 24.13 6.42 -15.14
N VAL A 176 23.14 6.27 -14.28
CA VAL A 176 23.08 6.94 -12.99
C VAL A 176 23.77 6.03 -11.96
N PRO A 177 24.83 6.51 -11.27
CA PRO A 177 25.54 5.73 -10.27
C PRO A 177 24.64 5.42 -9.06
N ALA A 178 25.08 4.51 -8.21
CA ALA A 178 24.43 4.31 -6.91
C ALA A 178 24.60 5.57 -6.04
N GLY A 179 23.62 5.86 -5.20
CA GLY A 179 23.64 7.00 -4.29
C GLY A 179 22.26 7.58 -4.04
N PRO A 180 22.17 8.66 -3.23
CA PRO A 180 20.89 9.28 -2.85
C PRO A 180 20.05 9.76 -4.05
N ASP A 181 20.70 10.17 -5.14
CA ASP A 181 20.01 10.67 -6.34
C ASP A 181 19.56 9.54 -7.29
N ASN A 182 19.85 8.28 -6.98
CA ASN A 182 19.45 7.17 -7.82
C ASN A 182 17.94 6.88 -7.65
N PRO A 183 17.15 6.94 -8.74
CA PRO A 183 15.70 6.77 -8.66
C PRO A 183 15.25 5.34 -8.33
N MET A 184 16.18 4.38 -8.30
CA MET A 184 15.94 3.00 -7.87
C MET A 184 16.12 2.80 -6.36
N GLY A 185 16.58 3.81 -5.62
CA GLY A 185 16.91 3.70 -4.20
C GLY A 185 18.08 2.74 -3.92
N HIS A 186 18.18 2.25 -2.69
CA HIS A 186 19.34 1.48 -2.22
C HIS A 186 19.30 -0.02 -2.52
N HIS A 187 18.15 -0.56 -2.94
CA HIS A 187 17.99 -1.99 -3.18
C HIS A 187 17.12 -2.24 -4.40
N ALA A 188 17.47 -3.26 -5.17
CA ALA A 188 16.69 -3.73 -6.30
C ALA A 188 16.65 -5.26 -6.35
N ILE A 189 15.48 -5.80 -6.66
CA ILE A 189 15.19 -7.22 -6.80
C ILE A 189 14.65 -7.40 -8.23
N ARG A 190 15.34 -8.20 -9.04
CA ARG A 190 15.01 -8.43 -10.43
C ARG A 190 14.05 -9.61 -10.58
N LEU A 191 13.06 -9.46 -11.44
CA LEU A 191 12.13 -10.53 -11.81
C LEU A 191 12.69 -11.30 -13.01
N ALA A 192 12.43 -12.61 -13.11
CA ALA A 192 12.94 -13.42 -14.22
C ALA A 192 12.20 -13.18 -15.55
N ALA A 193 10.92 -12.83 -15.49
CA ALA A 193 10.08 -12.65 -16.67
C ALA A 193 10.58 -11.52 -17.58
N PHE A 194 10.20 -11.61 -18.86
CA PHE A 194 10.52 -10.61 -19.89
C PHE A 194 12.02 -10.27 -19.99
N GLY A 195 12.90 -11.25 -19.78
CA GLY A 195 14.35 -11.05 -19.85
C GLY A 195 14.92 -10.19 -18.72
N GLY A 196 14.19 -10.02 -17.62
CA GLY A 196 14.71 -9.30 -16.46
C GLY A 196 14.44 -7.80 -16.43
N VAL A 197 13.57 -7.27 -17.31
CA VAL A 197 13.35 -5.82 -17.43
C VAL A 197 12.52 -5.21 -16.30
N TYR A 198 11.76 -6.01 -15.56
CA TYR A 198 10.97 -5.55 -14.41
C TYR A 198 11.67 -5.85 -13.09
N LEU A 199 11.61 -4.88 -12.18
CA LEU A 199 12.22 -4.95 -10.86
C LEU A 199 11.25 -4.50 -9.78
N LEU A 200 11.43 -5.02 -8.57
CA LEU A 200 11.02 -4.38 -7.33
C LEU A 200 12.21 -3.56 -6.82
N HIS A 201 12.02 -2.28 -6.53
CA HIS A 201 13.12 -1.43 -6.08
C HIS A 201 12.65 -0.33 -5.14
N GLY A 202 13.61 0.36 -4.51
CA GLY A 202 13.35 1.50 -3.65
C GLY A 202 12.97 2.77 -4.41
N THR A 203 13.03 3.90 -3.74
CA THR A 203 12.79 5.22 -4.35
C THR A 203 13.59 6.25 -3.57
N ASN A 204 14.13 7.24 -4.27
CA ASN A 204 14.67 8.44 -3.65
C ASN A 204 13.63 9.56 -3.50
N ALA A 205 12.44 9.39 -4.08
CA ALA A 205 11.32 10.30 -3.91
C ALA A 205 10.54 9.97 -2.62
N ASP A 206 10.10 11.03 -1.92
CA ASP A 206 9.24 10.95 -0.74
C ASP A 206 7.75 10.72 -1.05
N PHE A 207 7.40 10.54 -2.33
CA PHE A 207 6.04 10.29 -2.82
C PHE A 207 6.03 9.17 -3.86
N GLY A 208 4.82 8.74 -4.27
CA GLY A 208 4.62 7.80 -5.38
C GLY A 208 4.29 6.36 -4.95
N ILE A 209 4.34 6.06 -3.65
CA ILE A 209 3.91 4.77 -3.10
C ILE A 209 2.39 4.77 -2.90
N GLY A 210 1.73 3.73 -3.39
CA GLY A 210 0.27 3.73 -3.53
C GLY A 210 -0.20 4.65 -4.67
N MET A 211 0.62 4.84 -5.70
CA MET A 211 0.30 5.61 -6.92
C MET A 211 0.84 4.92 -8.18
N ARG A 212 0.45 5.44 -9.36
CA ARG A 212 0.91 5.00 -10.68
C ARG A 212 1.88 6.02 -11.28
N VAL A 213 3.17 5.89 -10.98
CA VAL A 213 4.18 6.91 -11.29
C VAL A 213 5.45 6.37 -11.95
N SER A 214 5.65 5.06 -11.96
CA SER A 214 6.90 4.47 -12.48
C SER A 214 6.83 4.26 -14.00
N SER A 215 7.96 3.89 -14.61
CA SER A 215 8.02 3.40 -15.98
C SER A 215 7.91 1.87 -16.07
N GLY A 216 7.06 1.26 -15.23
CA GLY A 216 6.69 -0.17 -15.29
C GLY A 216 7.21 -1.02 -14.14
N CYS A 217 8.33 -0.63 -13.52
CA CYS A 217 8.84 -1.31 -12.32
C CYS A 217 7.99 -1.02 -11.07
N ILE A 218 8.15 -1.84 -10.05
CA ILE A 218 7.41 -1.74 -8.78
C ILE A 218 8.28 -1.02 -7.75
N ARG A 219 7.77 0.08 -7.21
CA ARG A 219 8.46 0.92 -6.21
C ARG A 219 7.98 0.54 -4.81
N LEU A 220 8.89 0.46 -3.86
CA LEU A 220 8.63 0.33 -2.43
C LEU A 220 9.34 1.47 -1.69
N ARG A 221 8.88 1.79 -0.47
CA ARG A 221 9.62 2.71 0.41
C ARG A 221 10.97 2.11 0.77
N ASP A 222 11.93 2.96 1.16
CA ASP A 222 13.31 2.54 1.40
C ASP A 222 13.43 1.43 2.47
N GLY A 223 12.74 1.60 3.60
CA GLY A 223 12.68 0.56 4.65
C GLY A 223 12.04 -0.74 4.18
N ASP A 224 10.98 -0.64 3.37
CA ASP A 224 10.24 -1.79 2.85
C ASP A 224 11.08 -2.60 1.84
N ILE A 225 11.74 -1.94 0.88
CA ILE A 225 12.59 -2.64 -0.08
C ILE A 225 13.80 -3.27 0.63
N SER A 226 14.36 -2.61 1.64
CA SER A 226 15.49 -3.15 2.40
C SER A 226 15.07 -4.43 3.16
N ALA A 227 13.92 -4.40 3.83
CA ALA A 227 13.38 -5.56 4.53
C ALA A 227 13.06 -6.72 3.57
N LEU A 228 12.40 -6.42 2.44
CA LEU A 228 12.09 -7.43 1.43
C LEU A 228 13.36 -8.01 0.80
N TYR A 229 14.34 -7.16 0.47
CA TYR A 229 15.63 -7.58 -0.07
C TYR A 229 16.36 -8.55 0.85
N ALA A 230 16.35 -8.30 2.16
CA ALA A 230 16.96 -9.18 3.14
C ALA A 230 16.23 -10.53 3.22
N ALA A 231 14.91 -10.53 3.10
CA ALA A 231 14.08 -11.72 3.29
C ALA A 231 13.99 -12.65 2.07
N VAL A 232 14.11 -12.12 0.85
CA VAL A 232 13.96 -12.93 -0.38
C VAL A 232 15.29 -13.36 -0.99
N SER A 233 15.23 -14.49 -1.69
CA SER A 233 16.35 -15.08 -2.42
C SER A 233 15.98 -15.34 -3.88
N PRO A 234 16.95 -15.41 -4.81
CA PRO A 234 16.72 -15.94 -6.15
C PRO A 234 15.94 -17.27 -6.11
N GLY A 235 14.97 -17.42 -7.00
CA GLY A 235 14.02 -18.53 -7.02
C GLY A 235 12.75 -18.31 -6.20
N THR A 236 12.67 -17.26 -5.36
CA THR A 236 11.41 -16.91 -4.65
C THR A 236 10.30 -16.68 -5.67
N PRO A 237 9.15 -17.40 -5.58
CA PRO A 237 8.06 -17.24 -6.55
C PRO A 237 7.38 -15.88 -6.39
N VAL A 238 6.95 -15.33 -7.51
CA VAL A 238 6.26 -14.04 -7.61
C VAL A 238 5.03 -14.22 -8.50
N ASN A 239 3.85 -13.85 -8.00
CA ASN A 239 2.61 -13.83 -8.77
C ASN A 239 2.04 -12.41 -8.77
N ILE A 240 1.91 -11.80 -9.95
CA ILE A 240 1.37 -10.46 -10.13
C ILE A 240 -0.01 -10.58 -10.77
N ILE A 241 -1.02 -10.20 -10.00
CA ILE A 241 -2.43 -10.24 -10.37
C ILE A 241 -3.01 -8.83 -10.46
N ASN A 242 -4.20 -8.72 -11.03
CA ASN A 242 -4.95 -7.47 -11.08
C ASN A 242 -6.41 -7.74 -10.72
N THR A 243 -6.74 -7.59 -9.45
CA THR A 243 -8.02 -8.01 -8.89
C THR A 243 -8.57 -6.90 -7.98
N PRO A 244 -9.47 -6.03 -8.47
CA PRO A 244 -10.01 -4.91 -7.70
C PRO A 244 -11.04 -5.33 -6.65
N ILE A 245 -11.60 -6.53 -6.76
CA ILE A 245 -12.57 -7.07 -5.80
C ILE A 245 -12.09 -8.38 -5.21
N LYS A 246 -12.19 -8.52 -3.89
CA LYS A 246 -11.95 -9.77 -3.17
C LYS A 246 -13.21 -10.11 -2.38
N VAL A 247 -13.59 -11.38 -2.37
CA VAL A 247 -14.71 -11.89 -1.58
C VAL A 247 -14.22 -13.04 -0.69
N SER A 248 -14.83 -13.20 0.48
CA SER A 248 -14.52 -14.32 1.38
C SER A 248 -15.75 -14.74 2.17
N VAL A 249 -15.91 -16.05 2.37
CA VAL A 249 -16.82 -16.60 3.38
C VAL A 249 -15.94 -17.08 4.52
N GLU A 250 -15.96 -16.35 5.63
CA GLU A 250 -15.13 -16.61 6.79
C GLU A 250 -15.66 -17.82 7.59
N PRO A 251 -14.82 -18.47 8.42
CA PRO A 251 -15.21 -19.67 9.18
C PRO A 251 -16.38 -19.47 10.14
N ASP A 252 -16.64 -18.23 10.56
CA ASP A 252 -17.77 -17.85 11.42
C ASP A 252 -19.07 -17.59 10.61
N GLY A 253 -19.03 -17.80 9.30
CA GLY A 253 -20.16 -17.61 8.38
C GLY A 253 -20.27 -16.20 7.83
N ARG A 254 -19.45 -15.23 8.30
CA ARG A 254 -19.46 -13.88 7.73
C ARG A 254 -19.05 -13.89 6.26
N ARG A 255 -19.72 -13.07 5.48
CA ARG A 255 -19.47 -12.87 4.05
C ARG A 255 -18.86 -11.50 3.87
N LEU A 256 -17.58 -11.45 3.55
CA LEU A 256 -16.84 -10.20 3.41
C LEU A 256 -16.57 -9.89 1.94
N VAL A 257 -16.72 -8.64 1.55
CA VAL A 257 -16.27 -8.10 0.26
C VAL A 257 -15.31 -6.94 0.49
N GLU A 258 -14.22 -6.88 -0.26
CA GLU A 258 -13.32 -5.72 -0.29
C GLU A 258 -13.22 -5.23 -1.73
N VAL A 259 -13.66 -3.99 -1.97
CA VAL A 259 -13.74 -3.39 -3.30
C VAL A 259 -12.82 -2.18 -3.39
N HIS A 260 -11.89 -2.24 -4.35
CA HIS A 260 -10.99 -1.16 -4.74
C HIS A 260 -11.43 -0.59 -6.09
N GLN A 261 -10.94 0.60 -6.39
CA GLN A 261 -11.09 1.16 -7.72
C GLN A 261 -10.22 0.40 -8.75
N PRO A 262 -10.77 -0.03 -9.90
CA PRO A 262 -9.98 -0.64 -10.96
C PRO A 262 -8.87 0.27 -11.48
N LEU A 263 -7.81 -0.34 -12.02
CA LEU A 263 -6.79 0.41 -12.74
C LEU A 263 -7.37 0.98 -14.03
N SER A 264 -7.29 2.31 -14.18
CA SER A 264 -7.55 2.99 -15.45
C SER A 264 -6.71 2.42 -16.60
N LYS A 265 -7.25 2.45 -17.80
CA LYS A 265 -6.58 2.14 -19.07
C LYS A 265 -6.25 3.41 -19.86
N SER A 266 -7.05 4.46 -19.69
CA SER A 266 -6.85 5.80 -20.25
C SER A 266 -6.76 6.86 -19.13
N ILE A 267 -6.26 8.05 -19.48
CA ILE A 267 -6.20 9.21 -18.57
C ILE A 267 -7.60 9.77 -18.27
N ASP A 268 -8.54 9.60 -19.20
CA ASP A 268 -9.93 10.10 -19.08
C ASP A 268 -10.85 9.15 -18.32
N ASP A 269 -10.34 7.98 -17.92
CA ASP A 269 -11.14 7.02 -17.15
C ASP A 269 -11.37 7.54 -15.73
N ASP A 270 -12.62 7.49 -15.27
CA ASP A 270 -12.93 7.63 -13.86
C ASP A 270 -12.95 6.26 -13.16
N PRO A 271 -11.93 5.92 -12.35
CA PRO A 271 -11.82 4.62 -11.71
C PRO A 271 -12.90 4.39 -10.62
N LYS A 272 -13.65 5.42 -10.20
CA LYS A 272 -14.85 5.23 -9.35
C LYS A 272 -16.04 4.65 -10.12
N THR A 273 -16.14 4.91 -11.42
CA THR A 273 -17.28 4.47 -12.25
C THR A 273 -16.93 3.35 -13.23
N LEU A 274 -15.64 3.05 -13.43
CA LEU A 274 -15.21 1.92 -14.26
C LEU A 274 -15.87 0.59 -13.84
N PRO A 275 -16.31 -0.25 -14.79
CA PRO A 275 -16.93 -1.53 -14.48
C PRO A 275 -15.92 -2.50 -13.85
N ILE A 276 -16.38 -3.26 -12.86
CA ILE A 276 -15.65 -4.37 -12.26
C ILE A 276 -16.24 -5.67 -12.82
N VAL A 277 -15.41 -6.45 -13.50
CA VAL A 277 -15.81 -7.77 -14.01
C VAL A 277 -15.61 -8.81 -12.92
N LEU A 278 -16.70 -9.49 -12.54
CA LEU A 278 -16.70 -10.57 -11.56
C LEU A 278 -16.38 -11.89 -12.26
N ASN A 279 -15.53 -12.71 -11.63
CA ASN A 279 -15.38 -14.10 -12.05
C ASN A 279 -16.55 -14.95 -11.53
N ALA A 280 -16.64 -16.21 -11.96
CA ALA A 280 -17.75 -17.10 -11.57
C ALA A 280 -17.91 -17.26 -10.05
N ALA A 281 -16.82 -17.33 -9.29
CA ALA A 281 -16.87 -17.47 -7.83
C ALA A 281 -17.38 -16.18 -7.14
N MET A 282 -16.95 -15.01 -7.63
CA MET A 282 -17.42 -13.71 -7.14
C MET A 282 -18.88 -13.47 -7.50
N GLN A 283 -19.30 -13.86 -8.71
CA GLN A 283 -20.70 -13.79 -9.13
C GLN A 283 -21.56 -14.70 -8.26
N ALA A 284 -21.15 -15.96 -8.05
CA ALA A 284 -21.85 -16.88 -7.16
C ALA A 284 -21.89 -16.37 -5.71
N PHE A 285 -20.83 -15.74 -5.22
CA PHE A 285 -20.81 -15.11 -3.90
C PHE A 285 -21.85 -13.97 -3.80
N GLN A 286 -21.94 -13.13 -4.83
CA GLN A 286 -22.88 -12.01 -4.90
C GLN A 286 -24.34 -12.49 -5.01
N ASP A 287 -24.60 -13.52 -5.82
CA ASP A 287 -25.96 -14.03 -6.08
C ASP A 287 -26.49 -14.94 -4.96
N ASP A 288 -25.63 -15.37 -4.04
CA ASP A 288 -26.01 -16.20 -2.88
C ASP A 288 -27.00 -15.46 -1.98
N ALA A 289 -28.09 -16.13 -1.60
CA ALA A 289 -29.12 -15.55 -0.73
C ALA A 289 -28.61 -15.20 0.69
N ARG A 290 -27.42 -15.64 1.08
CA ARG A 290 -26.77 -15.24 2.33
C ARG A 290 -25.98 -13.95 2.21
N SER A 291 -25.82 -13.41 1.01
CA SER A 291 -25.23 -12.08 0.76
C SER A 291 -26.36 -11.04 0.70
N ASP A 292 -26.21 -9.95 1.44
CA ASP A 292 -27.11 -8.80 1.35
C ASP A 292 -26.84 -8.03 0.05
N ALA A 293 -27.83 -8.01 -0.84
CA ALA A 293 -27.68 -7.40 -2.16
C ALA A 293 -27.52 -5.87 -2.08
N GLN A 294 -28.19 -5.21 -1.12
CA GLN A 294 -28.12 -3.75 -0.98
C GLN A 294 -26.75 -3.34 -0.42
N VAL A 295 -26.25 -4.04 0.60
CA VAL A 295 -24.91 -3.76 1.15
C VAL A 295 -23.83 -4.08 0.12
N MET A 296 -23.99 -5.16 -0.66
CA MET A 296 -23.08 -5.49 -1.76
C MET A 296 -23.04 -4.41 -2.85
N ILE A 297 -24.20 -3.91 -3.31
CA ILE A 297 -24.27 -2.80 -4.26
C ILE A 297 -23.58 -1.56 -3.69
N HIS A 298 -23.86 -1.22 -2.43
CA HIS A 298 -23.23 -0.07 -1.79
C HIS A 298 -21.70 -0.22 -1.68
N ALA A 299 -21.18 -1.40 -1.34
CA ALA A 299 -19.74 -1.66 -1.32
C ALA A 299 -19.11 -1.48 -2.71
N MET A 300 -19.80 -1.92 -3.77
CA MET A 300 -19.37 -1.77 -5.17
C MET A 300 -19.36 -0.32 -5.67
N GLU A 301 -20.26 0.52 -5.15
CA GLU A 301 -20.32 1.95 -5.44
C GLU A 301 -19.26 2.74 -4.67
N ILE A 302 -19.14 2.50 -3.37
CA ILE A 302 -18.24 3.26 -2.49
C ILE A 302 -16.78 2.95 -2.80
N ARG A 303 -16.42 1.67 -3.03
CA ARG A 303 -15.05 1.23 -3.31
C ARG A 303 -14.05 1.81 -2.30
N SER A 304 -14.30 1.54 -1.02
CA SER A 304 -13.53 2.08 0.10
C SER A 304 -12.13 1.47 0.24
N GLY A 305 -11.88 0.34 -0.44
CA GLY A 305 -10.65 -0.44 -0.29
C GLY A 305 -10.55 -1.18 1.05
N MET A 306 -11.64 -1.25 1.81
CA MET A 306 -11.73 -1.94 3.11
C MET A 306 -12.73 -3.11 3.03
N PRO A 307 -12.51 -4.21 3.78
CA PRO A 307 -13.51 -5.26 3.91
C PRO A 307 -14.82 -4.74 4.50
N VAL A 308 -15.94 -5.12 3.88
CA VAL A 308 -17.31 -4.83 4.29
C VAL A 308 -18.03 -6.16 4.51
N ASP A 309 -18.72 -6.27 5.64
CA ASP A 309 -19.60 -7.42 5.91
C ASP A 309 -20.90 -7.27 5.14
N VAL A 310 -21.12 -8.18 4.20
CA VAL A 310 -22.32 -8.28 3.36
C VAL A 310 -23.16 -9.49 3.76
N SER A 311 -22.99 -10.02 4.98
CA SER A 311 -23.83 -11.10 5.48
C SER A 311 -25.27 -10.64 5.58
N ARG A 312 -26.21 -11.43 5.03
CA ARG A 312 -27.63 -11.17 5.22
C ARG A 312 -28.00 -11.53 6.65
N HIS A 313 -28.37 -10.52 7.43
CA HIS A 313 -28.97 -10.70 8.74
C HIS A 313 -30.49 -10.84 8.60
N ALA A 314 -31.11 -11.69 9.42
CA ALA A 314 -32.56 -11.74 9.49
C ALA A 314 -33.08 -10.38 9.96
N ASP A 315 -34.12 -9.87 9.30
CA ASP A 315 -34.78 -8.63 9.70
C ASP A 315 -35.33 -8.83 11.13
N PRO A 316 -34.86 -8.06 12.13
CA PRO A 316 -35.34 -8.18 13.51
C PRO A 316 -36.85 -7.98 13.64
N SER A 317 -37.48 -7.31 12.67
CA SER A 317 -38.93 -7.06 12.66
C SER A 317 -39.79 -8.29 12.32
N VAL A 318 -39.20 -9.36 11.78
CA VAL A 318 -39.93 -10.57 11.35
C VAL A 318 -39.97 -11.65 12.45
N GLN A 319 -39.24 -11.48 13.56
CA GLN A 319 -39.23 -12.41 14.71
C GLN A 319 -40.27 -12.10 15.80
N MET A 320 -41.10 -11.08 15.62
CA MET A 320 -42.10 -10.62 16.60
C MET A 320 -43.56 -10.88 16.18
N LEU A 321 -43.81 -11.81 15.24
CA LEU A 321 -45.14 -12.29 14.85
C LEU A 321 -45.23 -13.81 15.05
#